data_AF-A0A7G9FS34-F1
#
_entry.id   AF-A0A7G9FS34-F1
#
_cell.length_a   1.000
_cell.length_b   1.000
_cell.length_c   1.000
_cell.angle_alpha   90.00
_cell.angle_beta   90.00
_cell.angle_gamma   90.00
#
_symmetry.space_group_name_H-M   'P 1'
#
loop_
_entity.id
_entity.type
_entity.pdbx_description
1 polymer ?
#
loop_
_entity_poly.entity_id
_entity_poly.type
_entity_poly.pdbx_seq_one_letter_code
_entity_poly.pdbx_strand_id
1 'polypeptide(L)'
;MALVAPVENGKIVETASQTSVKKSTKSSKSGMDKEAFLQLLVAQMKYQDPLEPTSNTEYISQYAQFSQVEQMQNMSSSMDLQRASSLVGKEVYIKTTTSSGETKLVQGRVDYVSYENNKAYLYINEKKYSIDDLDSIVDANYLDAYNKAYNFTVKLNKLPNVNGIDSTDGESIDELEKEYNKMSDYEKSFLAKDTVTSLNKYIERLKEIRKAEEKAEEKDSESTEKTEGTEEA
;
A
#
# COMPACT_ATOMS: atom_id res chain seq x y z
N MET A 1 -48.02 14.93 30.73
CA MET A 1 -47.75 16.36 30.98
C MET A 1 -46.49 16.75 30.21
N ALA A 2 -46.58 17.68 29.26
CA ALA A 2 -45.44 18.12 28.47
C ALA A 2 -44.50 18.99 29.33
N LEU A 3 -43.22 18.66 29.37
CA LEU A 3 -42.18 19.44 30.04
C LEU A 3 -41.85 20.66 29.18
N VAL A 4 -42.57 21.76 29.40
CA VAL A 4 -42.28 23.04 28.77
C VAL A 4 -41.10 23.67 29.50
N ALA A 5 -39.99 23.92 28.80
CA ALA A 5 -38.83 24.58 29.39
C ALA A 5 -39.20 26.02 29.82
N PRO A 6 -38.87 26.46 31.05
CA PRO A 6 -39.14 27.83 31.47
C PRO A 6 -38.27 28.82 30.69
N VAL A 7 -38.90 29.90 30.21
CA VAL A 7 -38.23 31.01 29.52
C VAL A 7 -38.17 32.20 30.49
N GLU A 8 -36.97 32.66 30.83
CA GLU A 8 -36.77 33.94 31.52
C GLU A 8 -36.02 34.91 30.59
N ASN A 9 -36.52 36.13 30.46
CA ASN A 9 -35.89 37.22 29.69
C ASN A 9 -35.49 36.87 28.24
N GLY A 10 -36.34 36.11 27.54
CA GLY A 10 -36.14 35.79 26.12
C GLY A 10 -35.01 34.79 25.83
N LYS A 11 -34.46 34.14 26.85
CA LYS A 11 -33.53 33.01 26.70
C LYS A 11 -34.10 31.76 27.37
N ILE A 12 -33.99 30.64 26.68
CA ILE A 12 -34.27 29.30 27.24
C ILE A 12 -33.28 29.03 28.39
N VAL A 13 -33.81 28.81 29.59
CA VAL A 13 -33.00 28.48 30.77
C VAL A 13 -32.86 26.97 30.82
N GLU A 14 -31.64 26.44 30.62
CA GLU A 14 -31.38 25.00 30.69
C GLU A 14 -31.60 24.53 32.15
N THR A 15 -32.64 23.74 32.40
CA THR A 15 -32.90 23.13 33.72
C THR A 15 -31.75 22.19 34.10
N ALA A 16 -31.47 22.03 35.40
CA ALA A 16 -30.43 21.14 35.92
C ALA A 16 -30.47 19.70 35.33
N SER A 17 -31.66 19.18 35.00
CA SER A 17 -31.82 17.90 34.30
C SER A 17 -31.20 17.87 32.90
N GLN A 18 -31.20 18.97 32.15
CA GLN A 18 -30.58 19.04 30.82
C GLN A 18 -29.05 19.10 30.88
N THR A 19 -28.49 19.69 31.95
CA THR A 19 -27.04 19.73 32.19
C THR A 19 -26.49 18.34 32.55
N SER A 20 -27.24 17.54 33.32
CA SER A 20 -26.87 16.16 33.66
C SER A 20 -26.85 15.23 32.44
N VAL A 21 -27.79 15.40 31.51
CA VAL A 21 -27.85 14.60 30.26
C VAL A 21 -26.68 14.95 29.33
N LYS A 22 -26.31 16.23 29.19
CA LYS A 22 -25.12 16.66 28.41
C LYS A 22 -23.79 16.22 29.02
N LYS A 23 -23.72 16.05 30.35
CA LYS A 23 -22.51 15.56 31.04
C LYS A 23 -22.33 14.05 30.88
N SER A 24 -23.43 13.29 30.82
CA SER A 24 -23.42 11.85 30.52
C SER A 24 -22.96 11.54 29.09
N THR A 25 -23.33 12.37 28.10
CA THR A 25 -22.97 12.17 26.68
C THR A 25 -21.48 12.40 26.38
N LYS A 26 -20.71 12.97 27.32
CA LYS A 26 -19.30 13.33 27.10
C LYS A 26 -18.30 12.36 27.75
N SER A 27 -18.74 11.41 28.59
CA SER A 27 -17.82 10.59 29.41
C SER A 27 -17.95 9.08 29.33
N SER A 28 -18.95 8.50 28.65
CA SER A 28 -19.13 7.04 28.63
C SER A 28 -19.09 6.49 27.22
N LYS A 29 -17.98 5.79 26.92
CA LYS A 29 -17.87 4.80 25.85
C LYS A 29 -19.15 3.96 25.77
N SER A 30 -19.81 4.02 24.61
CA SER A 30 -20.85 3.18 23.98
C SER A 30 -21.36 1.89 24.69
N GLY A 31 -20.59 1.23 25.56
CA GLY A 31 -21.03 0.06 26.34
C GLY A 31 -21.91 0.35 27.57
N MET A 32 -21.89 1.55 28.15
CA MET A 32 -22.66 1.85 29.38
C MET A 32 -24.14 2.12 29.13
N ASP A 33 -24.49 2.65 27.95
CA ASP A 33 -25.88 2.99 27.60
C ASP A 33 -26.75 1.75 27.35
N LYS A 34 -26.14 0.64 26.92
CA LYS A 34 -26.82 -0.65 26.71
C LYS A 34 -27.30 -1.29 28.01
N GLU A 35 -26.46 -1.28 29.04
CA GLU A 35 -26.81 -1.82 30.37
C GLU A 35 -27.82 -0.93 31.10
N ALA A 36 -27.69 0.39 30.99
CA ALA A 36 -28.69 1.32 31.50
C ALA A 36 -30.05 1.15 30.80
N PHE A 37 -30.06 0.90 29.49
CA PHE A 37 -31.26 0.61 28.72
C PHE A 37 -31.91 -0.72 29.10
N LEU A 38 -31.12 -1.80 29.25
CA LEU A 38 -31.64 -3.11 29.70
C LEU A 38 -32.21 -3.04 31.12
N GLN A 39 -31.60 -2.28 32.02
CA GLN A 39 -32.17 -2.02 33.34
C GLN A 39 -33.48 -1.24 33.27
N LEU A 40 -33.58 -0.24 32.38
CA LEU A 40 -34.83 0.49 32.16
C LEU A 40 -35.93 -0.44 31.61
N LEU A 41 -35.58 -1.35 30.70
CA LEU A 41 -36.47 -2.33 30.09
C LEU A 41 -37.02 -3.33 31.10
N VAL A 42 -36.15 -3.84 31.99
CA VAL A 42 -36.53 -4.73 33.09
C VAL A 42 -37.39 -4.00 34.13
N ALA A 43 -37.05 -2.75 34.44
CA ALA A 43 -37.82 -1.91 35.35
C ALA A 43 -39.22 -1.63 34.78
N GLN A 44 -39.34 -1.34 33.49
CA GLN A 44 -40.63 -1.12 32.83
C GLN A 44 -41.47 -2.39 32.78
N MET A 45 -40.91 -3.57 32.45
CA MET A 45 -41.66 -4.85 32.52
C MET A 45 -42.20 -5.15 33.93
N LYS A 46 -41.52 -4.70 34.98
CA LYS A 46 -41.97 -4.85 36.37
C LYS A 46 -43.10 -3.90 36.78
N TYR A 47 -43.25 -2.76 36.10
CA TYR A 47 -44.14 -1.66 36.50
C TYR A 47 -45.12 -1.21 35.38
N GLN A 48 -45.33 -2.02 34.35
CA GLN A 48 -46.29 -1.70 33.28
C GLN A 48 -47.73 -1.86 33.75
N ASP A 49 -48.52 -0.81 33.50
CA ASP A 49 -49.97 -0.87 33.49
C ASP A 49 -50.42 -1.59 32.19
N PRO A 50 -51.17 -2.69 32.24
CA PRO A 50 -51.53 -3.52 31.07
C PRO A 50 -52.35 -2.81 29.98
N LEU A 51 -52.77 -1.57 30.19
CA LEU A 51 -53.65 -0.81 29.28
C LEU A 51 -52.91 0.01 28.19
N GLU A 52 -51.58 0.22 28.24
CA GLU A 52 -50.83 0.95 27.18
C GLU A 52 -49.46 0.31 26.75
N PRO A 53 -49.46 -0.89 26.14
CA PRO A 53 -48.23 -1.59 25.75
C PRO A 53 -47.53 -1.07 24.45
N THR A 54 -48.17 -0.19 23.68
CA THR A 54 -47.74 0.14 22.30
C THR A 54 -46.55 1.10 22.24
N SER A 55 -46.50 2.14 23.07
CA SER A 55 -45.43 3.17 23.01
C SER A 55 -44.05 2.64 23.41
N ASN A 56 -43.98 1.68 24.32
CA ASN A 56 -42.69 1.12 24.78
C ASN A 56 -42.13 0.10 23.79
N THR A 57 -42.99 -0.62 23.06
CA THR A 57 -42.58 -1.56 22.00
C THR A 57 -41.94 -0.83 20.81
N GLU A 58 -42.48 0.34 20.42
CA GLU A 58 -41.97 1.19 19.34
C GLU A 58 -40.59 1.80 19.65
N TYR A 59 -40.31 2.13 20.92
CA TYR A 59 -39.00 2.65 21.32
C TYR A 59 -37.95 1.54 21.37
N ILE A 60 -38.33 0.35 21.84
CA ILE A 60 -37.46 -0.83 21.88
C ILE A 60 -37.09 -1.29 20.46
N SER A 61 -38.05 -1.28 19.54
CA SER A 61 -37.78 -1.64 18.14
C SER A 61 -36.81 -0.65 17.49
N GLN A 62 -36.98 0.66 17.70
CA GLN A 62 -36.05 1.68 17.22
C GLN A 62 -34.67 1.56 17.86
N TYR A 63 -34.58 1.30 19.18
CA TYR A 63 -33.30 1.09 19.85
C TYR A 63 -32.58 -0.17 19.34
N ALA A 64 -33.31 -1.28 19.17
CA ALA A 64 -32.76 -2.50 18.60
C ALA A 64 -32.22 -2.26 17.19
N GLN A 65 -32.92 -1.46 16.37
CA GLN A 65 -32.42 -1.04 15.05
C GLN A 65 -31.13 -0.21 15.16
N PHE A 66 -31.07 0.77 16.06
CA PHE A 66 -29.85 1.56 16.28
C PHE A 66 -28.68 0.70 16.78
N SER A 67 -28.91 -0.21 17.72
CA SER A 67 -27.88 -1.12 18.24
C SER A 67 -27.37 -2.08 17.17
N GLN A 68 -28.24 -2.55 16.26
CA GLN A 68 -27.82 -3.34 15.11
C GLN A 68 -26.93 -2.52 14.16
N VAL A 69 -27.29 -1.27 13.87
CA VAL A 69 -26.47 -0.38 13.04
C VAL A 69 -25.11 -0.11 13.67
N GLU A 70 -25.06 0.18 14.97
CA GLU A 70 -23.82 0.38 15.70
C GLU A 70 -22.93 -0.88 15.67
N GLN A 71 -23.52 -2.06 15.86
CA GLN A 71 -22.79 -3.31 15.77
C GLN A 71 -22.22 -3.54 14.36
N MET A 72 -22.99 -3.20 13.31
CA MET A 72 -22.50 -3.26 11.92
C MET A 72 -21.36 -2.27 11.68
N GLN A 73 -21.44 -1.04 12.23
CA GLN A 73 -20.37 -0.06 12.14
C GLN A 73 -19.09 -0.53 12.85
N ASN A 74 -19.22 -1.13 14.04
CA ASN A 74 -18.10 -1.72 14.77
C ASN A 74 -17.46 -2.90 14.01
N MET A 75 -18.28 -3.73 13.36
CA MET A 75 -17.78 -4.80 12.51
C MET A 75 -17.03 -4.26 11.29
N SER A 76 -17.60 -3.27 10.59
CA SER A 76 -16.92 -2.59 9.47
C SER A 76 -15.57 -2.01 9.90
N SER A 77 -15.55 -1.31 11.04
CA SER A 77 -14.34 -0.72 11.61
C SER A 77 -13.26 -1.77 11.92
N SER A 78 -13.69 -2.95 12.41
CA SER A 78 -12.80 -4.08 12.68
C SER A 78 -12.23 -4.69 11.40
N MET A 79 -13.05 -4.81 10.35
CA MET A 79 -12.60 -5.24 9.02
C MET A 79 -11.63 -4.25 8.39
N ASP A 80 -11.88 -2.95 8.54
CA ASP A 80 -10.98 -1.89 8.07
C ASP A 80 -9.63 -1.93 8.79
N LEU A 81 -9.63 -2.17 10.10
CA LEU A 81 -8.40 -2.37 10.86
C LEU A 81 -7.63 -3.60 10.37
N GLN A 82 -8.31 -4.72 10.12
CA GLN A 82 -7.68 -5.93 9.57
C GLN A 82 -7.09 -5.66 8.19
N ARG A 83 -7.85 -4.99 7.31
CA ARG A 83 -7.38 -4.58 5.99
C ARG A 83 -6.15 -3.68 6.09
N ALA A 84 -6.23 -2.60 6.87
CA ALA A 84 -5.12 -1.67 7.08
C ALA A 84 -3.87 -2.39 7.61
N SER A 85 -4.02 -3.27 8.59
CA SER A 85 -2.91 -4.06 9.16
C SER A 85 -2.19 -4.90 8.10
N SER A 86 -2.92 -5.43 7.12
CA SER A 86 -2.34 -6.19 6.00
C SER A 86 -1.58 -5.34 4.98
N LEU A 87 -1.71 -4.00 5.05
CA LEU A 87 -1.03 -3.06 4.17
C LEU A 87 0.33 -2.63 4.68
N VAL A 88 0.63 -2.83 5.97
CA VAL A 88 1.94 -2.48 6.53
C VAL A 88 3.05 -3.15 5.72
N GLY A 89 4.02 -2.36 5.29
CA GLY A 89 5.13 -2.80 4.45
C GLY A 89 4.81 -2.94 2.96
N LYS A 90 3.56 -2.78 2.53
CA LYS A 90 3.16 -2.76 1.12
C LYS A 90 3.24 -1.36 0.52
N GLU A 91 3.46 -1.32 -0.78
CA GLU A 91 3.41 -0.09 -1.57
C GLU A 91 1.95 0.19 -1.95
N VAL A 92 1.47 1.40 -1.71
CA VAL A 92 0.07 1.78 -1.96
C VAL A 92 -0.05 3.13 -2.65
N TYR A 93 -1.18 3.34 -3.33
CA TYR A 93 -1.61 4.63 -3.85
C TYR A 93 -2.80 5.14 -3.03
N ILE A 94 -2.68 6.35 -2.50
CA ILE A 94 -3.73 7.05 -1.75
C ILE A 94 -4.26 8.21 -2.59
N LYS A 95 -5.58 8.32 -2.70
CA LYS A 95 -6.26 9.43 -3.34
C LYS A 95 -6.42 10.57 -2.34
N THR A 96 -5.81 11.71 -2.64
CA THR A 96 -5.92 12.93 -1.82
C THR A 96 -6.61 14.02 -2.62
N THR A 97 -7.50 14.77 -1.97
CA THR A 97 -8.12 15.94 -2.59
C THR A 97 -7.49 17.19 -2.01
N THR A 98 -6.87 18.00 -2.87
CA THR A 98 -6.28 19.27 -2.48
C THR A 98 -7.36 20.31 -2.15
N SER A 99 -7.00 21.40 -1.48
CA SER A 99 -7.94 22.48 -1.13
C SER A 99 -8.59 23.15 -2.35
N SER A 100 -8.02 22.99 -3.55
CA SER A 100 -8.58 23.44 -4.83
C SER A 100 -9.57 22.44 -5.46
N GLY A 101 -9.83 21.30 -4.82
CA GLY A 101 -10.70 20.24 -5.33
C GLY A 101 -10.04 19.31 -6.34
N GLU A 102 -8.74 19.48 -6.62
CA GLU A 102 -7.99 18.62 -7.52
C GLU A 102 -7.56 17.34 -6.79
N THR A 103 -7.84 16.20 -7.40
CA THR A 103 -7.47 14.87 -6.91
C THR A 103 -6.05 14.53 -7.30
N LYS A 104 -5.21 14.15 -6.34
CA LYS A 104 -3.82 13.70 -6.53
C LYS A 104 -3.59 12.34 -5.89
N LEU A 105 -2.81 11.50 -6.57
CA LEU A 105 -2.37 10.23 -6.02
C LEU A 105 -1.05 10.42 -5.27
N VAL A 106 -1.00 9.94 -4.04
CA VAL A 106 0.21 9.83 -3.23
C VAL A 106 0.64 8.38 -3.23
N GLN A 107 1.87 8.13 -3.66
CA GLN A 107 2.48 6.81 -3.62
C GLN A 107 3.40 6.70 -2.40
N GLY A 108 3.40 5.54 -1.75
CA GLY A 108 4.49 5.15 -0.87
C GLY A 108 4.24 3.83 -0.14
N ARG A 109 5.28 3.38 0.56
CA ARG A 109 5.20 2.24 1.46
C ARG A 109 4.48 2.63 2.75
N VAL A 110 3.58 1.76 3.22
CA VAL A 110 2.93 1.95 4.53
C VAL A 110 3.92 1.60 5.64
N ASP A 111 4.25 2.58 6.47
CA ASP A 111 5.19 2.45 7.58
C ASP A 111 4.53 1.74 8.77
N TYR A 112 3.36 2.22 9.16
CA TYR A 112 2.54 1.63 10.21
C TYR A 112 1.07 2.08 10.09
N VAL A 113 0.22 1.47 10.90
CA VAL A 113 -1.22 1.77 10.99
C VAL A 113 -1.53 2.29 12.39
N SER A 114 -2.37 3.33 12.50
CA SER A 114 -2.99 3.69 13.77
C SER A 114 -4.50 3.48 13.72
N TYR A 115 -5.08 3.23 14.89
CA TYR A 115 -6.53 3.10 15.04
C TYR A 115 -7.01 4.10 16.08
N GLU A 116 -7.85 5.04 15.64
CA GLU A 116 -8.35 6.13 16.47
C GLU A 116 -9.82 6.37 16.11
N ASN A 117 -10.69 6.55 17.11
CA ASN A 117 -12.11 6.87 16.91
C ASN A 117 -12.83 5.91 15.94
N ASN A 118 -12.57 4.61 16.07
CA ASN A 118 -13.12 3.58 15.18
C ASN A 118 -12.68 3.65 13.70
N LYS A 119 -11.63 4.40 13.38
CA LYS A 119 -11.10 4.51 12.02
C LYS A 119 -9.65 4.08 11.97
N ALA A 120 -9.32 3.32 10.93
CA ALA A 120 -7.94 2.93 10.64
C ALA A 120 -7.27 3.98 9.76
N TYR A 121 -6.02 4.31 10.10
CA TYR A 121 -5.21 5.29 9.40
C TYR A 121 -3.89 4.68 8.97
N LEU A 122 -3.46 4.99 7.76
CA LEU A 122 -2.18 4.58 7.19
C LEU A 122 -1.18 5.72 7.34
N TYR A 123 0.02 5.41 7.81
CA TYR A 123 1.14 6.34 7.80
C TYR A 123 2.07 5.99 6.65
N ILE A 124 2.24 6.95 5.75
CA ILE A 124 3.06 6.83 4.54
C ILE A 124 3.88 8.10 4.43
N ASN A 125 5.21 7.98 4.39
CA ASN A 125 6.12 9.13 4.33
C ASN A 125 5.85 10.13 5.46
N GLU A 126 5.70 9.65 6.70
CA GLU A 126 5.38 10.42 7.91
C GLU A 126 4.02 11.16 7.90
N LYS A 127 3.20 10.96 6.87
CA LYS A 127 1.86 11.57 6.74
C LYS A 127 0.76 10.56 7.00
N LYS A 128 -0.30 11.02 7.66
CA LYS A 128 -1.49 10.24 8.02
C LYS A 128 -2.55 10.31 6.93
N TYR A 129 -3.08 9.16 6.51
CA TYR A 129 -4.15 9.03 5.51
C TYR A 129 -5.25 8.10 6.02
N SER A 130 -6.51 8.32 5.60
CA SER A 130 -7.59 7.37 5.90
C SER A 130 -7.43 6.12 5.05
N ILE A 131 -7.76 4.95 5.62
CA ILE A 131 -7.88 3.72 4.82
C ILE A 131 -8.97 3.84 3.73
N ASP A 132 -9.95 4.72 3.94
CA ASP A 132 -11.01 5.01 2.96
C ASP A 132 -10.47 5.67 1.68
N ASP A 133 -9.33 6.35 1.79
CA ASP A 133 -8.68 7.06 0.68
C ASP A 133 -7.75 6.14 -0.12
N LEU A 134 -7.63 4.86 0.27
CA LEU A 134 -6.84 3.86 -0.45
C LEU A 134 -7.43 3.63 -1.84
N ASP A 135 -6.64 3.89 -2.87
CA ASP A 135 -7.03 3.65 -4.26
C ASP A 135 -6.57 2.25 -4.71
N SER A 136 -5.28 1.94 -4.54
CA SER A 136 -4.68 0.72 -5.06
C SER A 136 -3.54 0.21 -4.17
N ILE A 137 -3.34 -1.12 -4.17
CA ILE A 137 -2.22 -1.81 -3.50
C ILE A 137 -1.34 -2.39 -4.58
N VAL A 138 -0.03 -2.13 -4.50
CA VAL A 138 0.95 -2.66 -5.44
C VAL A 138 1.70 -3.82 -4.80
N ASP A 139 1.83 -4.91 -5.54
CA ASP A 139 2.72 -6.00 -5.15
C ASP A 139 4.18 -5.58 -5.38
N ALA A 140 4.97 -5.56 -4.31
CA ALA A 140 6.37 -5.14 -4.38
C ALA A 140 7.20 -6.03 -5.30
N ASN A 141 6.93 -7.35 -5.34
CA ASN A 141 7.66 -8.28 -6.19
C ASN A 141 7.33 -8.03 -7.67
N TYR A 142 6.07 -7.75 -7.99
CA TYR A 142 5.66 -7.33 -9.33
C TYR A 142 6.39 -6.05 -9.77
N LEU A 143 6.38 -5.02 -8.91
CA LEU A 143 7.01 -3.74 -9.21
C LEU A 143 8.53 -3.88 -9.39
N ASP A 144 9.18 -4.64 -8.51
CA ASP A 144 10.62 -4.91 -8.60
C ASP A 144 10.96 -5.70 -9.87
N ALA A 145 10.17 -6.72 -10.21
CA ALA A 145 10.35 -7.50 -11.44
C ALA A 145 10.17 -6.65 -12.70
N TYR A 146 9.12 -5.83 -12.74
CA TYR A 146 8.86 -4.90 -13.82
C TYR A 146 10.02 -3.89 -13.98
N ASN A 147 10.45 -3.26 -12.89
CA ASN A 147 11.52 -2.27 -12.90
C ASN A 147 12.86 -2.88 -13.32
N LYS A 148 13.19 -4.09 -12.87
CA LYS A 148 14.38 -4.82 -13.31
C LYS A 148 14.35 -5.09 -14.80
N ALA A 149 13.24 -5.63 -15.32
CA ALA A 149 13.09 -5.90 -16.74
C ALA A 149 13.15 -4.63 -17.60
N TYR A 150 12.54 -3.54 -17.14
CA TYR A 150 12.60 -2.23 -17.77
C TYR A 150 14.04 -1.71 -17.82
N ASN A 151 14.72 -1.66 -16.68
CA ASN A 151 16.10 -1.18 -16.59
C ASN A 151 17.05 -2.02 -17.43
N PHE A 152 16.88 -3.34 -17.41
CA PHE A 152 17.62 -4.28 -18.25
C PHE A 152 17.47 -3.94 -19.73
N THR A 153 16.24 -3.75 -20.19
CA THR A 153 15.93 -3.41 -21.59
C THR A 153 16.53 -2.06 -21.97
N VAL A 154 16.46 -1.06 -21.08
CA VAL A 154 17.07 0.26 -21.29
C VAL A 154 18.58 0.16 -21.41
N LYS A 155 19.25 -0.61 -20.54
CA LYS A 155 20.70 -0.84 -20.61
C LYS A 155 21.09 -1.53 -21.91
N LEU A 156 20.35 -2.57 -22.33
CA LEU A 156 20.59 -3.27 -23.59
C LEU A 156 20.45 -2.33 -24.80
N ASN A 157 19.42 -1.48 -24.81
CA ASN A 157 19.16 -0.54 -25.91
C ASN A 157 20.19 0.61 -25.99
N LYS A 158 21.01 0.81 -24.96
CA LYS A 158 22.11 1.79 -24.99
C LYS A 158 23.37 1.24 -25.65
N LEU A 159 23.48 -0.08 -25.82
CA LEU A 159 24.62 -0.67 -26.50
C LEU A 159 24.64 -0.24 -27.98
N PRO A 160 25.82 -0.14 -28.60
CA PRO A 160 25.95 0.02 -30.04
C PRO A 160 25.25 -1.13 -30.77
N ASN A 161 25.02 -0.96 -32.08
CA ASN A 161 24.56 -2.09 -32.90
C ASN A 161 25.49 -3.30 -32.69
N VAL A 162 24.93 -4.51 -32.62
CA VAL A 162 25.68 -5.78 -32.47
C VAL A 162 26.93 -5.84 -33.36
N ASN A 163 26.86 -5.39 -34.61
CA ASN A 163 28.01 -5.45 -35.52
C ASN A 163 29.10 -4.39 -35.24
N GLY A 164 28.76 -3.35 -34.49
CA GLY A 164 29.64 -2.24 -34.15
C GLY A 164 30.13 -2.24 -32.70
N ILE A 165 29.86 -3.30 -31.94
CA ILE A 165 30.45 -3.45 -30.60
C ILE A 165 31.94 -3.77 -30.69
N ASP A 166 32.70 -3.33 -29.69
CA ASP A 166 34.11 -3.64 -29.53
C ASP A 166 34.43 -4.08 -28.09
N SER A 167 35.71 -4.23 -27.78
CA SER A 167 36.21 -4.72 -26.50
C SER A 167 35.84 -3.82 -25.32
N THR A 168 35.56 -2.53 -25.56
CA THR A 168 35.14 -1.57 -24.53
C THR A 168 33.70 -1.79 -24.06
N ASP A 169 32.85 -2.43 -24.88
CA ASP A 169 31.48 -2.77 -24.52
C ASP A 169 31.39 -4.05 -23.68
N GLY A 170 32.48 -4.81 -23.59
CA GLY A 170 32.51 -6.14 -22.98
C GLY A 170 32.02 -6.17 -21.54
N GLU A 171 32.43 -5.20 -20.72
CA GLU A 171 31.98 -5.10 -19.32
C GLU A 171 30.46 -4.91 -19.23
N SER A 172 29.88 -4.04 -20.05
CA SER A 172 28.45 -3.76 -20.05
C SER A 172 27.62 -4.99 -20.48
N ILE A 173 28.13 -5.75 -21.45
CA ILE A 173 27.48 -6.98 -21.94
C ILE A 173 27.57 -8.10 -20.89
N ASP A 174 28.73 -8.28 -20.25
CA ASP A 174 28.90 -9.26 -19.18
C ASP A 174 28.03 -8.92 -17.96
N GLU A 175 27.90 -7.64 -17.61
CA GLU A 175 26.99 -7.18 -16.55
C GLU A 175 25.54 -7.51 -16.88
N LEU A 176 25.11 -7.28 -18.13
CA LEU A 176 23.78 -7.65 -18.60
C LEU A 176 23.57 -9.16 -18.53
N GLU A 177 24.50 -9.98 -19.02
CA GLU A 177 24.41 -11.44 -18.91
C GLU A 177 24.28 -11.89 -17.45
N LYS A 178 25.08 -11.31 -16.55
CA LYS A 178 25.04 -11.60 -15.12
C LYS A 178 23.73 -11.17 -14.48
N GLU A 179 23.20 -10.00 -14.84
CA GLU A 179 21.91 -9.50 -14.37
C GLU A 179 20.78 -10.44 -14.82
N TYR A 180 20.76 -10.83 -16.10
CA TYR A 180 19.79 -11.78 -16.65
C TYR A 180 19.85 -13.14 -15.95
N ASN A 181 21.05 -13.70 -15.75
CA ASN A 181 21.21 -15.01 -15.10
C ASN A 181 20.79 -15.02 -13.63
N LYS A 182 20.92 -13.87 -12.94
CA LYS A 182 20.47 -13.70 -11.55
C LYS A 182 18.95 -13.50 -11.42
N MET A 183 18.25 -13.13 -12.50
CA MET A 183 16.80 -12.99 -12.46
C MET A 183 16.13 -14.36 -12.27
N SER A 184 15.12 -14.39 -11.41
CA SER A 184 14.17 -15.51 -11.26
C SER A 184 13.31 -15.68 -12.51
N ASP A 185 12.65 -16.83 -12.63
CA ASP A 185 11.74 -17.11 -13.75
C ASP A 185 10.58 -16.11 -13.82
N TYR A 186 10.10 -15.66 -12.66
CA TYR A 186 9.09 -14.62 -12.57
C TYR A 186 9.61 -13.29 -13.15
N GLU A 187 10.79 -12.84 -12.73
CA GLU A 187 11.39 -11.60 -13.24
C GLU A 187 11.70 -11.68 -14.74
N LYS A 188 12.21 -12.82 -15.21
CA LYS A 188 12.46 -13.06 -16.64
C LYS A 188 11.19 -13.02 -17.48
N SER A 189 10.02 -13.36 -16.91
CA SER A 189 8.75 -13.32 -17.63
C SER A 189 8.34 -11.92 -18.09
N PHE A 190 8.91 -10.86 -17.49
CA PHE A 190 8.70 -9.47 -17.89
C PHE A 190 9.58 -9.02 -19.06
N LEU A 191 10.59 -9.80 -19.44
CA LEU A 191 11.45 -9.51 -20.59
C LEU A 191 10.78 -10.00 -21.88
N ALA A 192 10.75 -9.14 -22.90
CA ALA A 192 10.29 -9.55 -24.22
C ALA A 192 11.24 -10.59 -24.83
N LYS A 193 10.69 -11.53 -25.61
CA LYS A 193 11.49 -12.58 -26.27
C LYS A 193 12.61 -11.98 -27.12
N ASP A 194 12.31 -10.92 -27.86
CA ASP A 194 13.28 -10.23 -28.71
C ASP A 194 14.42 -9.59 -27.91
N THR A 195 14.16 -9.12 -26.69
CA THR A 195 15.18 -8.61 -25.77
C THR A 195 16.17 -9.71 -25.39
N VAL A 196 15.66 -10.90 -25.04
CA VAL A 196 16.49 -12.07 -24.70
C VAL A 196 17.27 -12.56 -25.92
N THR A 197 16.64 -12.62 -27.09
CA THR A 197 17.32 -12.95 -28.35
C THR A 197 18.42 -11.94 -28.67
N SER A 198 18.19 -10.65 -28.45
CA SER A 198 19.18 -9.61 -28.69
C SER A 198 20.37 -9.72 -27.74
N LEU A 199 20.13 -9.95 -26.44
CA LEU A 199 21.19 -10.23 -25.46
C LEU A 199 22.10 -11.37 -25.93
N ASN A 200 21.52 -12.50 -26.36
CA ASN A 200 22.30 -13.64 -26.82
C ASN A 200 23.19 -13.30 -28.02
N LYS A 201 22.72 -12.47 -28.95
CA LYS A 201 23.53 -12.01 -30.09
C LYS A 201 24.72 -11.16 -29.63
N TYR A 202 24.54 -10.27 -28.65
CA TYR A 202 25.64 -9.50 -28.08
C TYR A 202 26.67 -10.39 -27.38
N ILE A 203 26.22 -11.38 -26.60
CA ILE A 203 27.09 -12.35 -25.92
C ILE A 203 27.90 -13.17 -26.94
N GLU A 204 27.27 -13.66 -28.01
CA GLU A 204 27.97 -14.39 -29.08
C GLU A 204 29.00 -13.52 -29.77
N ARG A 205 28.64 -12.29 -30.12
CA ARG A 205 29.56 -11.36 -30.77
C ARG A 205 30.75 -11.00 -29.89
N LEU A 206 30.53 -10.77 -28.59
CA LEU A 206 31.61 -10.51 -27.64
C LEU A 206 32.57 -11.69 -27.51
N LYS A 207 32.05 -12.93 -27.53
CA LYS A 207 32.89 -14.14 -27.55
C LYS A 207 33.76 -14.22 -28.80
N GLU A 208 33.25 -13.82 -29.97
CA GLU A 208 34.05 -13.75 -31.19
C GLU A 208 35.18 -12.73 -31.09
N ILE A 209 34.90 -11.55 -30.54
CA ILE A 209 35.89 -10.47 -30.35
C ILE A 209 37.02 -10.95 -29.44
N ARG A 210 36.69 -11.46 -28.24
CA ARG A 210 37.68 -11.98 -27.28
C ARG A 210 38.56 -13.07 -27.88
N LYS A 211 37.95 -14.01 -28.63
CA LYS A 211 38.69 -15.08 -29.31
C LYS A 211 39.62 -14.55 -30.41
N ALA A 212 39.27 -13.44 -31.06
CA ALA A 212 40.12 -12.81 -32.06
C ALA A 212 41.31 -12.09 -31.41
N GLU A 213 41.10 -11.46 -30.26
CA GLU A 213 42.15 -10.82 -29.45
C GLU A 213 43.15 -11.84 -28.91
N GLU A 214 42.70 -12.93 -28.30
CA GLU A 214 43.57 -14.01 -27.81
C GLU A 214 44.48 -14.55 -28.94
N LYS A 215 43.93 -14.75 -30.13
CA LYS A 215 44.70 -15.19 -31.31
C LYS A 215 45.68 -14.15 -31.83
N ALA A 216 45.40 -12.86 -31.62
CA ALA A 216 46.30 -11.78 -32.02
C ALA A 216 47.48 -11.70 -31.04
N GLU A 217 47.22 -11.82 -29.74
CA GLU A 217 48.26 -11.87 -28.70
C GLU A 217 49.18 -13.08 -28.85
N GLU A 218 48.65 -14.27 -29.16
CA GLU A 218 49.46 -15.47 -29.44
C GLU A 218 50.41 -15.25 -30.63
N LYS A 219 49.95 -14.59 -31.71
CA LYS A 219 50.80 -14.31 -32.88
C LYS A 219 51.87 -13.25 -32.63
N ASP A 220 51.58 -12.24 -31.81
CA ASP A 220 52.57 -11.23 -31.41
C ASP A 220 53.65 -11.85 -30.51
N SER A 221 53.27 -12.74 -29.59
CA SER A 221 54.24 -13.47 -28.76
C SER A 221 55.19 -14.38 -29.59
N GLU A 222 54.66 -15.11 -30.57
CA GLU A 222 55.45 -16.01 -31.43
C GLU A 222 56.38 -15.25 -32.40
N SER A 223 56.05 -14.02 -32.78
CA SER A 223 56.90 -13.17 -33.62
C SER A 223 57.97 -12.42 -32.83
N THR A 224 57.71 -12.10 -31.56
CA THR A 224 58.68 -11.51 -30.63
C THR A 224 59.75 -12.53 -30.22
N GLU A 225 59.39 -13.79 -29.95
CA GLU A 225 60.37 -14.87 -29.68
C GLU A 225 61.30 -15.16 -30.87
N LYS A 226 60.81 -15.06 -32.11
CA LYS A 226 61.63 -15.28 -33.31
C LYS A 226 62.63 -14.15 -33.58
N THR A 227 62.36 -12.94 -33.11
CA THR A 227 63.25 -11.78 -33.31
C THR A 227 64.35 -11.70 -32.24
N GLU A 228 64.07 -12.06 -30.98
CA GLU A 228 65.14 -12.17 -29.96
C GLU A 228 66.08 -13.37 -30.20
N GLY A 229 65.57 -14.49 -30.73
CA GLY A 229 66.40 -15.67 -31.03
C GLY A 229 67.35 -15.52 -32.24
N THR A 230 67.28 -14.42 -32.99
CA THR A 230 68.15 -14.16 -34.15
C THR A 230 69.25 -13.12 -33.89
N GLU A 231 69.28 -12.44 -32.74
CA GLU A 231 70.34 -11.48 -32.37
C GLU A 231 71.47 -12.07 -31.50
N GLU A 232 71.35 -13.30 -30.98
CA GLU A 232 72.38 -13.94 -30.11
C GLU A 232 73.24 -15.05 -30.78
N ALA A 233 73.30 -15.15 -32.11
CA ALA A 233 74.11 -16.16 -32.83
C ALA A 233 75.26 -15.57 -33.66
#